data_AF-A0A7V6QNL4-F1
#
_entry.id   AF-A0A7V6QNL4-F1
#
_cell.length_a   1.000
_cell.length_b   1.000
_cell.length_c   1.000
_cell.angle_alpha   90.00
_cell.angle_beta   90.00
_cell.angle_gamma   90.00
#
_symmetry.space_group_name_H-M   'P 1'
#
loop_
_entity.id
_entity.type
_entity.pdbx_description
1 polymer ?
#
loop_
_entity_poly.entity_id
_entity_poly.type
_entity_poly.pdbx_seq_one_letter_code
_entity_poly.pdbx_strand_id
1 'polypeptide(L)'
;MERLKSDFLTELSRSLGNHPEKESIIQEYEAHLDELLIEFLNLEDDAEVRDKVFQRFGTPKEIASIWKEELTVTPSNMKWLFISVNILFFGGGAALTLAHNVFDWNWLKSLWNQLTSIPILIALIYMVFWALLGYEIGKGFGHKGKKVLKRTFILALVPNLTLMFLTVFKIIPHEWFNPLLTETFIGLCIFLTILLYPLCLISYRWGKKASV
;
A
#
# COMPACT_ATOMS: atom_id res chain seq x y z
N MET A 1 16.77 -38.26 -0.75
CA MET A 1 16.65 -36.92 -1.40
C MET A 1 15.22 -36.54 -1.84
N GLU A 2 14.62 -36.98 -2.96
CA GLU A 2 13.28 -36.47 -3.38
C GLU A 2 12.19 -36.56 -2.30
N ARG A 3 12.16 -37.67 -1.55
CA ARG A 3 11.24 -37.86 -0.43
C ARG A 3 11.40 -36.80 0.66
N LEU A 4 12.64 -36.40 0.97
CA LEU A 4 12.96 -35.36 1.94
C LEU A 4 12.44 -33.99 1.48
N LYS A 5 12.60 -33.65 0.19
CA LYS A 5 12.01 -32.46 -0.43
C LYS A 5 10.48 -32.45 -0.27
N SER A 6 9.83 -33.57 -0.62
CA SER A 6 8.38 -33.72 -0.52
C SER A 6 7.86 -33.59 0.91
N ASP A 7 8.51 -34.25 1.87
CA ASP A 7 8.16 -34.19 3.29
C ASP A 7 8.33 -32.76 3.86
N PHE A 8 9.42 -32.06 3.49
CA PHE A 8 9.67 -30.68 3.90
C PHE A 8 8.60 -29.72 3.37
N LEU A 9 8.32 -29.74 2.05
CA LEU A 9 7.34 -28.87 1.42
C LEU A 9 5.91 -29.17 1.92
N THR A 10 5.62 -30.42 2.23
CA THR A 10 4.33 -30.83 2.83
C THR A 10 4.14 -30.26 4.23
N GLU A 11 5.14 -30.37 5.11
CA GLU A 11 5.05 -29.82 6.47
C GLU A 11 5.09 -28.28 6.47
N LEU A 12 5.80 -27.65 5.52
CA LEU A 12 5.77 -26.19 5.31
C LEU A 12 4.37 -25.75 4.85
N SER A 13 3.80 -26.42 3.85
CA SER A 13 2.44 -26.19 3.33
C SER A 13 1.38 -26.34 4.43
N ARG A 14 1.56 -27.32 5.33
CA ARG A 14 0.70 -27.53 6.50
C ARG A 14 0.87 -26.42 7.53
N SER A 15 2.10 -26.03 7.83
CA SER A 15 2.44 -25.02 8.83
C SER A 15 1.99 -23.61 8.42
N LEU A 16 2.05 -23.28 7.12
CA LEU A 16 1.53 -22.03 6.54
C LEU A 16 -0.02 -21.95 6.60
N GLY A 17 -0.73 -23.09 6.59
CA GLY A 17 -2.19 -23.12 6.69
C GLY A 17 -2.87 -22.45 5.48
N ASN A 18 -3.67 -21.40 5.75
CA ASN A 18 -4.39 -20.58 4.76
C ASN A 18 -3.65 -19.28 4.41
N HIS A 19 -2.31 -19.30 4.38
CA HIS A 19 -1.50 -18.13 4.04
C HIS A 19 -1.85 -17.62 2.62
N PRO A 20 -2.15 -16.32 2.41
CA PRO A 20 -2.56 -15.78 1.11
C PRO A 20 -1.47 -15.87 0.02
N GLU A 21 -0.22 -16.09 0.41
CA GLU A 21 0.92 -16.26 -0.49
C GLU A 21 1.50 -17.68 -0.49
N LYS A 22 0.78 -18.66 0.07
CA LYS A 22 1.23 -20.04 0.30
C LYS A 22 1.91 -20.68 -0.91
N GLU A 23 1.25 -20.71 -2.06
CA GLU A 23 1.78 -21.32 -3.29
C GLU A 23 3.05 -20.62 -3.77
N SER A 24 3.18 -19.32 -3.54
CA SER A 24 4.36 -18.52 -3.88
C SER A 24 5.56 -18.93 -3.01
N ILE A 25 5.35 -19.05 -1.70
CA ILE A 25 6.37 -19.44 -0.73
C ILE A 25 6.81 -20.89 -0.99
N ILE A 26 5.86 -21.79 -1.26
CA ILE A 26 6.17 -23.18 -1.60
C ILE A 26 7.04 -23.28 -2.85
N GLN A 27 6.74 -22.52 -3.92
CA GLN A 27 7.54 -22.51 -5.15
C GLN A 27 8.95 -21.94 -4.94
N GLU A 28 9.10 -20.92 -4.09
CA GLU A 28 10.39 -20.32 -3.76
C GLU A 28 11.29 -21.29 -2.98
N TYR A 29 10.76 -21.90 -1.91
CA TYR A 29 11.47 -22.94 -1.16
C TYR A 29 11.70 -24.22 -1.98
N GLU A 30 10.81 -24.55 -2.92
CA GLU A 30 11.00 -25.67 -3.84
C GLU A 30 12.24 -25.47 -4.73
N ALA A 31 12.37 -24.31 -5.37
CA ALA A 31 13.53 -23.99 -6.21
C ALA A 31 14.84 -23.98 -5.41
N HIS A 32 14.85 -23.37 -4.22
CA HIS A 32 16.03 -23.33 -3.36
C HIS A 32 16.37 -24.70 -2.75
N LEU A 33 15.39 -25.58 -2.51
CA LEU A 33 15.65 -26.97 -2.13
C LEU A 33 16.28 -27.77 -3.26
N ASP A 34 15.86 -27.57 -4.52
CA ASP A 34 16.48 -28.24 -5.66
C ASP A 34 17.94 -27.82 -5.83
N GLU A 35 18.25 -26.52 -5.72
CA GLU A 35 19.62 -26.01 -5.70
C GLU A 35 20.45 -26.63 -4.57
N LEU A 36 19.93 -26.63 -3.33
CA LEU A 36 20.66 -27.14 -2.16
C LEU A 36 20.87 -28.67 -2.20
N LEU A 37 19.89 -29.43 -2.70
CA LEU A 37 19.99 -30.89 -2.78
C LEU A 37 21.00 -31.33 -3.85
N ILE A 38 21.24 -30.52 -4.89
CA ILE A 38 22.32 -30.73 -5.85
C ILE A 38 23.69 -30.62 -5.17
N GLU A 39 23.89 -29.64 -4.26
CA GLU A 39 25.14 -29.51 -3.49
C GLU A 39 25.40 -30.72 -2.58
N PHE A 40 24.34 -31.42 -2.17
CA PHE A 40 24.40 -32.55 -1.23
C PHE A 40 24.27 -33.95 -1.88
N LEU A 41 24.30 -34.04 -3.22
CA LEU A 41 24.24 -35.32 -3.96
C LEU A 41 25.28 -36.36 -3.55
N ASN A 42 26.41 -35.92 -2.98
CA ASN A 42 27.52 -36.78 -2.55
C ASN A 42 27.38 -37.31 -1.11
N LEU A 43 26.29 -36.97 -0.39
CA LEU A 43 26.02 -37.47 0.96
C LEU A 43 25.08 -38.69 0.88
N GLU A 44 25.54 -39.84 1.39
CA GLU A 44 24.76 -41.09 1.38
C GLU A 44 23.70 -41.15 2.50
N ASP A 45 23.84 -40.34 3.57
CA ASP A 45 22.91 -40.30 4.69
C ASP A 45 21.85 -39.19 4.55
N ASP A 46 20.61 -39.59 4.24
CA ASP A 46 19.43 -38.70 4.22
C ASP A 46 19.20 -37.97 5.57
N ALA A 47 19.71 -38.48 6.70
CA ALA A 47 19.63 -37.79 7.99
C ALA A 47 20.61 -36.61 8.10
N GLU A 48 21.84 -36.76 7.60
CA GLU A 48 22.83 -35.67 7.52
C GLU A 48 22.39 -34.59 6.53
N VAL A 49 21.84 -35.00 5.37
CA VAL A 49 21.23 -34.08 4.39
C VAL A 49 20.11 -33.27 5.03
N ARG A 50 19.22 -33.91 5.82
CA ARG A 50 18.12 -33.22 6.50
C ARG A 50 18.62 -32.21 7.53
N ASP A 51 19.65 -32.55 8.30
CA ASP A 51 20.19 -31.64 9.31
C ASP A 51 20.83 -30.40 8.65
N LYS A 52 21.56 -30.58 7.55
CA LYS A 52 22.11 -29.46 6.76
C LYS A 52 21.02 -28.59 6.13
N VAL A 53 19.93 -29.18 5.62
CA VAL A 53 18.74 -28.45 5.14
C VAL A 53 18.15 -27.58 6.27
N PHE A 54 17.96 -28.14 7.47
CA PHE A 54 17.44 -27.40 8.62
C PHE A 54 18.41 -26.33 9.16
N GLN A 55 19.72 -26.59 9.16
CA GLN A 55 20.72 -25.57 9.52
C GLN A 55 20.74 -24.40 8.53
N ARG A 56 20.42 -24.63 7.25
CA ARG A 56 20.45 -23.61 6.20
C ARG A 56 19.17 -22.79 6.09
N PHE A 57 18.00 -23.43 6.16
CA PHE A 57 16.70 -22.79 5.97
C PHE A 57 15.88 -22.61 7.26
N GLY A 58 16.28 -23.25 8.36
CA GLY A 58 15.41 -23.47 9.52
C GLY A 58 14.45 -24.64 9.29
N THR A 59 13.67 -24.97 10.32
CA THR A 59 12.59 -25.96 10.21
C THR A 59 11.37 -25.39 9.48
N PRO A 60 10.53 -26.22 8.84
CA PRO A 60 9.27 -25.78 8.23
C PRO A 60 8.34 -24.99 9.15
N LYS A 61 8.43 -25.19 10.47
CA LYS A 61 7.65 -24.48 11.49
C LYS A 61 8.21 -23.09 11.78
N GLU A 62 9.53 -22.95 11.86
CA GLU A 62 10.21 -21.66 12.04
C GLU A 62 9.98 -20.76 10.81
N ILE A 63 10.15 -21.32 9.61
CA ILE A 63 9.82 -20.63 8.35
C ILE A 63 8.37 -20.16 8.37
N ALA A 64 7.42 -21.04 8.69
CA ALA A 64 6.01 -20.67 8.77
C ALA A 64 5.69 -19.67 9.89
N SER A 65 6.48 -19.58 10.97
CA SER A 65 6.34 -18.51 11.96
C SER A 65 6.86 -17.16 11.46
N ILE A 66 8.01 -17.13 10.77
CA ILE A 66 8.58 -15.91 10.17
C ILE A 66 7.58 -15.30 9.18
N TRP A 67 7.04 -16.10 8.25
CA TRP A 67 6.03 -15.64 7.29
C TRP A 67 4.71 -15.20 7.94
N LYS A 68 4.33 -15.80 9.08
CA LYS A 68 3.15 -15.34 9.86
C LYS A 68 3.41 -14.04 10.59
N GLU A 69 4.60 -13.82 11.14
CA GLU A 69 4.98 -12.54 11.74
C GLU A 69 5.03 -11.45 10.67
N GLU A 70 5.66 -11.72 9.53
CA GLU A 70 5.73 -10.77 8.40
C GLU A 70 4.33 -10.35 7.91
N LEU A 71 3.36 -11.28 7.91
CA LEU A 71 1.93 -10.99 7.68
C LEU A 71 1.26 -10.09 8.73
N THR A 72 1.74 -10.09 9.98
CA THR A 72 1.22 -9.20 11.03
C THR A 72 1.78 -7.79 10.92
N VAL A 73 2.98 -7.61 10.36
CA VAL A 73 3.58 -6.28 10.12
C VAL A 73 3.13 -5.66 8.78
N THR A 74 2.77 -6.49 7.79
CA THR A 74 2.33 -6.10 6.43
C THR A 74 1.48 -7.23 5.84
N PRO A 75 0.45 -7.04 4.98
CA PRO A 75 -0.10 -5.80 4.44
C PRO A 75 -1.22 -5.08 5.20
N SER A 76 -1.98 -5.81 6.03
CA SER A 76 -3.39 -5.45 6.33
C SER A 76 -3.55 -4.07 6.98
N ASN A 77 -2.67 -3.77 7.94
CA ASN A 77 -2.69 -2.53 8.72
C ASN A 77 -2.37 -1.31 7.86
N MET A 78 -1.39 -1.43 6.95
CA MET A 78 -1.02 -0.36 5.99
C MET A 78 -2.18 -0.02 5.06
N LYS A 79 -2.87 -1.04 4.52
CA LYS A 79 -4.05 -0.84 3.67
C LYS A 79 -5.17 -0.09 4.43
N TRP A 80 -5.41 -0.43 5.69
CA TRP A 80 -6.37 0.28 6.53
C TRP A 80 -5.94 1.72 6.84
N LEU A 81 -4.66 1.94 7.15
CA LEU A 81 -4.12 3.29 7.38
C LEU A 81 -4.33 4.19 6.15
N PHE A 82 -4.03 3.70 4.94
CA PHE A 82 -4.25 4.46 3.70
C PHE A 82 -5.72 4.76 3.41
N ILE A 83 -6.63 3.82 3.69
CA ILE A 83 -8.08 4.03 3.56
C ILE A 83 -8.57 5.05 4.59
N SER A 84 -8.19 4.89 5.86
CA SER A 84 -8.57 5.78 6.96
C SER A 84 -8.10 7.22 6.74
N VAL A 85 -6.87 7.42 6.24
CA VAL A 85 -6.35 8.78 5.95
C VAL A 85 -7.13 9.44 4.80
N ASN A 86 -7.50 8.72 3.75
CA ASN A 86 -8.34 9.28 2.67
C ASN A 86 -9.77 9.59 3.15
N ILE A 87 -10.35 8.73 3.98
CA ILE A 87 -11.66 9.00 4.62
C ILE A 87 -11.57 10.21 5.55
N LEU A 88 -10.49 10.35 6.32
CA LEU A 88 -10.26 11.50 7.20
C LEU A 88 -10.13 12.81 6.41
N PHE A 89 -9.35 12.83 5.33
CA PHE A 89 -9.21 14.03 4.50
C PHE A 89 -10.52 14.40 3.78
N PHE A 90 -11.19 13.43 3.14
CA PHE A 90 -12.42 13.69 2.39
C PHE A 90 -13.61 14.01 3.31
N GLY A 91 -13.83 13.17 4.33
CA GLY A 91 -14.91 13.34 5.30
C GLY A 91 -14.68 14.54 6.22
N GLY A 92 -13.45 14.75 6.67
CA GLY A 92 -13.08 15.93 7.46
C GLY A 92 -13.21 17.23 6.67
N GLY A 93 -12.76 17.26 5.41
CA GLY A 93 -12.95 18.41 4.51
C GLY A 93 -14.42 18.71 4.22
N ALA A 94 -15.23 17.68 3.94
CA ALA A 94 -16.67 17.83 3.73
C ALA A 94 -17.39 18.31 4.99
N ALA A 95 -17.08 17.74 6.16
CA ALA A 95 -17.64 18.17 7.44
C ALA A 95 -17.24 19.60 7.81
N LEU A 96 -15.98 19.99 7.55
CA LEU A 96 -15.50 21.35 7.76
C LEU A 96 -16.23 22.36 6.86
N THR A 97 -16.40 22.03 5.57
CA THR A 97 -17.13 22.87 4.61
C THR A 97 -18.60 23.03 5.02
N LEU A 98 -19.27 21.94 5.38
CA LEU A 98 -20.66 21.98 5.88
C LEU A 98 -20.76 22.80 7.16
N ALA A 99 -19.87 22.56 8.13
CA ALA A 99 -19.90 23.29 9.39
C ALA A 99 -19.65 24.79 9.20
N HIS A 100 -18.74 25.18 8.29
CA HIS A 100 -18.47 26.59 7.98
C HIS A 100 -19.67 27.31 7.36
N ASN A 101 -20.42 26.63 6.48
CA ASN A 101 -21.59 27.21 5.82
C ASN A 101 -22.88 27.17 6.67
N VAL A 102 -22.97 26.28 7.66
CA VAL A 102 -24.17 26.11 8.51
C VAL A 102 -24.03 26.78 9.89
N PHE A 103 -22.82 26.83 10.47
CA PHE A 103 -22.59 27.37 11.81
C PHE A 103 -21.74 28.64 11.75
N ASP A 104 -22.28 29.74 12.27
CA ASP A 104 -21.66 31.08 12.18
C ASP A 104 -20.52 31.30 13.22
N TRP A 105 -19.73 30.26 13.49
CA TRP A 105 -18.71 30.24 14.54
C TRP A 105 -17.43 30.99 14.13
N ASN A 106 -17.09 32.05 14.87
CA ASN A 106 -15.91 32.87 14.59
C ASN A 106 -14.58 32.10 14.56
N TRP A 107 -14.41 31.09 15.42
CA TRP A 107 -13.21 30.24 15.42
C TRP A 107 -13.10 29.42 14.14
N LEU A 108 -14.24 28.94 13.62
CA LEU A 108 -14.33 28.12 12.42
C LEU A 108 -14.08 28.97 11.15
N LYS A 109 -14.56 30.22 11.13
CA LYS A 109 -14.21 31.21 10.09
C LYS A 109 -12.71 31.52 10.07
N SER A 110 -12.09 31.69 11.25
CA SER A 110 -10.64 31.92 11.35
C SER A 110 -9.82 30.73 10.85
N LEU A 111 -10.21 29.51 11.25
CA LEU A 111 -9.59 28.27 10.77
C LEU A 111 -9.74 28.09 9.26
N TRP A 112 -10.94 28.33 8.73
CA TRP A 112 -11.23 28.29 7.30
C TRP A 112 -10.32 29.25 6.53
N ASN A 113 -10.27 30.52 6.92
CA ASN A 113 -9.43 31.53 6.27
C ASN A 113 -7.94 31.15 6.27
N GLN A 114 -7.43 30.55 7.36
CA GLN A 114 -6.06 30.04 7.41
C GLN A 114 -5.85 28.86 6.44
N LEU A 115 -6.73 27.86 6.45
CA LEU A 115 -6.66 26.71 5.55
C LEU A 115 -6.73 27.13 4.08
N THR A 116 -7.65 28.04 3.74
CA THR A 116 -7.83 28.56 2.38
C THR A 116 -6.72 29.49 1.92
N SER A 117 -5.83 29.95 2.81
CA SER A 117 -4.66 30.76 2.45
C SER A 117 -3.45 29.94 1.98
N ILE A 118 -3.42 28.63 2.25
CA ILE A 118 -2.28 27.73 1.93
C ILE A 118 -2.63 26.54 1.01
N PRO A 119 -3.51 26.65 0.00
CA PRO A 119 -4.02 25.50 -0.75
C PRO A 119 -2.93 24.77 -1.57
N ILE A 120 -1.91 25.50 -2.04
CA ILE A 120 -0.75 24.92 -2.73
C ILE A 120 0.08 24.03 -1.79
N LEU A 121 0.26 24.45 -0.53
CA LEU A 121 1.01 23.67 0.47
C LEU A 121 0.27 22.37 0.81
N ILE A 122 -1.06 22.44 0.96
CA ILE A 122 -1.92 21.27 1.16
C ILE A 122 -1.77 20.29 -0.01
N ALA A 123 -1.80 20.78 -1.25
CA ALA A 123 -1.61 19.95 -2.45
C ALA A 123 -0.21 19.31 -2.53
N LEU A 124 0.85 20.03 -2.15
CA LEU A 124 2.22 19.50 -2.07
C LEU A 124 2.34 18.39 -1.02
N ILE A 125 1.81 18.61 0.19
CA ILE A 125 1.79 17.60 1.27
C ILE A 125 1.03 16.34 0.81
N TYR A 126 -0.11 16.52 0.13
CA TYR A 126 -0.89 15.42 -0.43
C TYR A 126 -0.12 14.63 -1.51
N MET A 127 0.63 15.31 -2.39
CA MET A 127 1.52 14.62 -3.34
C MET A 127 2.63 13.82 -2.65
N VAL A 128 3.25 14.36 -1.60
CA VAL A 128 4.27 13.66 -0.80
C VAL A 128 3.67 12.42 -0.13
N PHE A 129 2.47 12.54 0.46
CA PHE A 129 1.74 11.39 1.01
C PHE A 129 1.50 10.30 -0.04
N TRP A 130 1.05 10.66 -1.25
CA TRP A 130 0.86 9.72 -2.35
C TRP A 130 2.16 9.10 -2.87
N ALA A 131 3.26 9.85 -2.89
CA ALA A 131 4.58 9.33 -3.22
C ALA A 131 5.06 8.30 -2.17
N LEU A 132 4.90 8.59 -0.87
CA LEU A 132 5.24 7.66 0.21
C LEU A 132 4.36 6.41 0.18
N LEU A 133 3.05 6.56 -0.05
CA LEU A 133 2.12 5.44 -0.24
C LEU A 133 2.55 4.56 -1.41
N GLY A 134 2.93 5.16 -2.54
CA GLY A 134 3.48 4.45 -3.69
C GLY A 134 4.73 3.64 -3.33
N TYR A 135 5.69 4.26 -2.64
CA TYR A 135 6.92 3.63 -2.17
C TYR A 135 6.65 2.45 -1.23
N GLU A 136 5.84 2.63 -0.19
CA GLU A 136 5.51 1.58 0.78
C GLU A 136 4.74 0.41 0.15
N ILE A 137 3.83 0.65 -0.81
CA ILE A 137 3.21 -0.44 -1.58
C ILE A 137 4.22 -1.14 -2.50
N GLY A 138 5.22 -0.42 -3.01
CA GLY A 138 6.32 -1.01 -3.77
C GLY A 138 7.17 -1.95 -2.93
N LYS A 139 7.54 -1.49 -1.73
CA LYS A 139 8.36 -2.20 -0.76
C LYS A 139 7.61 -3.42 -0.19
N GLY A 140 6.44 -3.23 0.42
CA GLY A 140 5.73 -4.28 1.16
C GLY A 140 4.92 -5.28 0.31
N PHE A 141 4.87 -5.16 -1.02
CA PHE A 141 4.10 -6.08 -1.87
C PHE A 141 4.81 -6.48 -3.18
N GLY A 142 6.06 -6.07 -3.38
CA GLY A 142 6.90 -6.45 -4.52
C GLY A 142 6.15 -6.44 -5.86
N HIS A 143 6.11 -7.58 -6.55
CA HIS A 143 5.49 -7.71 -7.87
C HIS A 143 3.94 -7.70 -7.85
N LYS A 144 3.33 -8.15 -6.75
CA LYS A 144 1.86 -8.25 -6.59
C LYS A 144 1.22 -6.88 -6.27
N GLY A 145 2.00 -5.96 -5.70
CA GLY A 145 1.57 -4.62 -5.26
C GLY A 145 0.94 -3.73 -6.34
N LYS A 146 1.29 -3.88 -7.62
CA LYS A 146 0.75 -3.06 -8.73
C LYS A 146 -0.78 -3.10 -8.82
N LYS A 147 -1.40 -4.25 -8.51
CA LYS A 147 -2.87 -4.41 -8.51
C LYS A 147 -3.51 -3.71 -7.30
N VAL A 148 -2.85 -3.76 -6.15
CA VAL A 148 -3.26 -3.06 -4.92
C VAL A 148 -3.16 -1.55 -5.13
N LEU A 149 -2.00 -1.05 -5.58
CA LEU A 149 -1.76 0.36 -5.91
C LEU A 149 -2.85 0.92 -6.82
N LYS A 150 -3.13 0.28 -7.96
CA LYS A 150 -4.16 0.75 -8.91
C LYS A 150 -5.55 0.80 -8.27
N ARG A 151 -5.91 -0.20 -7.44
CA ARG A 151 -7.24 -0.26 -6.81
C ARG A 151 -7.40 0.79 -5.71
N THR A 152 -6.39 0.96 -4.84
CA THR A 152 -6.36 2.00 -3.80
C THR A 152 -6.36 3.40 -4.41
N PHE A 153 -5.55 3.62 -5.45
CA PHE A 153 -5.49 4.89 -6.17
C PHE A 153 -6.86 5.25 -6.75
N ILE A 154 -7.49 4.37 -7.53
CA ILE A 154 -8.83 4.64 -8.11
C ILE A 154 -9.88 4.90 -7.02
N LEU A 155 -9.89 4.10 -5.94
CA LEU A 155 -10.89 4.22 -4.87
C LEU A 155 -10.80 5.56 -4.10
N ALA A 156 -9.60 6.13 -3.97
CA ALA A 156 -9.40 7.44 -3.37
C ALA A 156 -9.51 8.61 -4.36
N LEU A 157 -9.15 8.39 -5.63
CA LEU A 157 -9.18 9.43 -6.67
C LEU A 157 -10.61 9.74 -7.13
N VAL A 158 -11.46 8.71 -7.26
CA VAL A 158 -12.84 8.85 -7.78
C VAL A 158 -13.68 9.83 -6.95
N PRO A 159 -13.80 9.74 -5.61
CA PRO A 159 -14.56 10.71 -4.83
C PRO A 159 -14.07 12.15 -4.99
N ASN A 160 -12.74 12.35 -5.03
CA ASN A 160 -12.13 13.67 -5.22
C ASN A 160 -12.39 14.25 -6.62
N LEU A 161 -12.24 13.44 -7.68
CA LEU A 161 -12.57 13.84 -9.05
C LEU A 161 -14.07 14.13 -9.21
N THR A 162 -14.94 13.30 -8.62
CA THR A 162 -16.39 13.53 -8.63
C THR A 162 -16.73 14.85 -7.94
N LEU A 163 -16.15 15.15 -6.77
CA LEU A 163 -16.38 16.42 -6.08
C LEU A 163 -15.94 17.62 -6.94
N MET A 164 -14.73 17.59 -7.51
CA MET A 164 -14.24 18.65 -8.40
C MET A 164 -15.16 18.84 -9.63
N PHE A 165 -15.64 17.75 -10.23
CA PHE A 165 -16.58 17.79 -11.34
C PHE A 165 -17.93 18.42 -10.92
N LEU A 166 -18.50 18.01 -9.79
CA LEU A 166 -19.74 18.58 -9.24
C LEU A 166 -19.62 20.08 -8.94
N THR A 167 -18.45 20.55 -8.49
CA THR A 167 -18.20 21.99 -8.32
C THR A 167 -18.09 22.72 -9.66
N VAL A 168 -17.32 22.20 -10.63
CA VAL A 168 -17.15 22.82 -11.95
C VAL A 168 -18.46 22.93 -12.72
N PHE A 169 -19.33 21.93 -12.62
CA PHE A 169 -20.67 21.93 -13.24
C PHE A 169 -21.70 22.73 -12.43
N LYS A 170 -21.29 23.45 -11.38
CA LYS A 170 -22.12 24.29 -10.51
C LYS A 170 -23.30 23.56 -9.86
N ILE A 171 -23.21 22.24 -9.72
CA ILE A 171 -24.18 21.42 -8.98
C ILE A 171 -24.03 21.68 -7.48
N ILE A 172 -22.81 21.98 -7.03
CA ILE A 172 -22.53 22.53 -5.70
C ILE A 172 -22.12 24.01 -5.87
N PRO A 173 -22.64 24.96 -5.07
CA PRO A 173 -22.30 26.37 -5.21
C PRO A 173 -20.80 26.63 -4.99
N HIS A 174 -20.13 27.32 -5.92
CA HIS A 174 -18.73 27.74 -5.76
C HIS A 174 -18.51 28.62 -4.52
N GLU A 175 -19.52 29.42 -4.15
CA GLU A 175 -19.56 30.26 -2.94
C GLU A 175 -19.14 29.48 -1.68
N TRP A 176 -19.57 28.22 -1.54
CA TRP A 176 -19.32 27.39 -0.36
C TRP A 176 -17.85 27.00 -0.17
N PHE A 177 -17.05 27.14 -1.24
CA PHE A 177 -15.63 26.85 -1.27
C PHE A 177 -14.79 28.09 -1.57
N ASN A 178 -15.35 29.29 -1.50
CA ASN A 178 -14.62 30.55 -1.67
C ASN A 178 -13.78 30.80 -0.39
N PRO A 179 -12.49 31.18 -0.47
CA PRO A 179 -11.64 31.42 -1.65
C PRO A 179 -10.77 30.23 -2.10
N LEU A 180 -11.04 29.01 -1.59
CA LEU A 180 -10.27 27.80 -1.91
C LEU A 180 -10.35 27.41 -3.40
N LEU A 181 -11.55 27.37 -3.98
CA LEU A 181 -11.80 26.87 -5.35
C LEU A 181 -11.89 28.00 -6.39
N THR A 182 -10.79 28.72 -6.59
CA THR A 182 -10.61 29.59 -7.77
C THR A 182 -10.41 28.76 -9.04
N GLU A 183 -10.77 29.32 -10.20
CA GLU A 183 -10.64 28.63 -11.50
C GLU A 183 -9.18 28.20 -11.79
N THR A 184 -8.22 29.04 -11.40
CA THR A 184 -6.77 28.76 -11.51
C THR A 184 -6.35 27.61 -10.59
N PHE A 185 -6.88 27.54 -9.36
CA PHE A 185 -6.62 26.43 -8.45
C PHE A 185 -7.25 25.12 -8.94
N ILE A 186 -8.48 25.15 -9.48
CA ILE A 186 -9.13 23.97 -10.07
C ILE A 186 -8.28 23.40 -11.23
N GLY A 187 -7.81 24.25 -12.14
CA GLY A 187 -6.93 23.83 -13.24
C GLY A 187 -5.62 23.20 -12.73
N LEU A 188 -5.01 23.80 -11.70
CA LEU A 188 -3.80 23.27 -11.06
C LEU A 188 -4.07 21.93 -10.35
N CYS A 189 -5.19 21.78 -9.64
CA CYS A 189 -5.61 20.52 -9.03
C CYS A 189 -5.81 19.41 -10.06
N ILE A 190 -6.45 19.68 -11.21
CA ILE A 190 -6.59 18.71 -12.30
C ILE A 190 -5.22 18.26 -12.80
N PHE A 191 -4.30 19.21 -13.05
CA PHE A 191 -2.93 18.90 -13.48
C PHE A 191 -2.15 18.06 -12.46
N LEU A 192 -2.18 18.43 -11.17
CA LEU A 192 -1.55 17.65 -10.10
C LEU A 192 -2.19 16.26 -9.94
N THR A 193 -3.50 16.15 -10.15
CA THR A 193 -4.23 14.85 -10.11
C THR A 193 -3.78 13.92 -11.25
N ILE A 194 -3.50 14.45 -12.44
CA ILE A 194 -2.91 13.70 -13.56
C ILE A 194 -1.48 13.26 -13.23
N LEU A 195 -0.65 14.14 -12.62
CA LEU A 195 0.71 13.82 -12.19
C LEU A 195 0.78 12.85 -10.99
N LEU A 196 -0.28 12.75 -10.19
CA LEU A 196 -0.34 11.88 -9.01
C LEU A 196 -0.11 10.41 -9.38
N TYR A 197 -0.65 9.94 -10.51
CA TYR A 197 -0.52 8.55 -10.95
C TYR A 197 0.91 8.15 -11.37
N PRO A 198 1.60 8.88 -12.28
CA PRO A 198 3.00 8.59 -12.60
C PRO A 198 3.91 8.78 -11.39
N LEU A 199 3.65 9.75 -10.50
CA LEU A 199 4.39 9.90 -9.23
C LEU A 199 4.29 8.64 -8.37
N CYS A 200 3.06 8.14 -8.13
CA CYS A 200 2.82 6.89 -7.40
C CYS A 200 3.53 5.69 -8.04
N LEU A 201 3.53 5.60 -9.38
CA LEU A 201 4.19 4.53 -10.13
C LEU A 201 5.72 4.59 -10.03
N ILE A 202 6.32 5.79 -10.03
CA ILE A 202 7.76 6.00 -9.86
C ILE A 202 8.16 5.57 -8.44
N SER A 203 7.46 6.06 -7.42
CA SER A 203 7.72 5.66 -6.03
C SER A 203 7.53 4.16 -5.82
N TYR A 204 6.48 3.56 -6.39
CA TYR A 204 6.28 2.10 -6.36
C TYR A 204 7.44 1.32 -6.99
N ARG A 205 7.97 1.77 -8.12
CA ARG A 205 9.17 1.16 -8.73
C ARG A 205 10.41 1.30 -7.85
N TRP A 206 10.53 2.42 -7.12
CA TRP A 206 11.64 2.64 -6.21
C TRP A 206 11.53 1.76 -4.95
N GLY A 207 10.37 1.72 -4.30
CA GLY A 207 10.10 0.83 -3.16
C GLY A 207 10.31 -0.64 -3.52
N LYS A 208 9.85 -1.08 -4.69
CA LYS A 208 10.09 -2.45 -5.18
C LYS A 208 11.59 -2.76 -5.31
N LYS A 209 12.42 -1.80 -5.72
CA LYS A 209 13.89 -1.99 -5.81
C LYS A 209 14.58 -2.01 -4.45
N ALA A 210 13.97 -1.42 -3.41
CA ALA A 210 14.50 -1.39 -2.05
C ALA A 210 14.05 -2.60 -1.19
N SER A 211 13.32 -3.54 -1.80
CA SER A 211 12.86 -4.81 -1.22
C SER A 211 13.61 -6.02 -1.78
N VAL A 212 14.68 -5.79 -2.56
CA VAL A 212 15.57 -6.78 -3.14
C VAL A 212 16.97 -6.54 -2.57
#